data_AF-A0A2J8V1Y1-F1
#
_entry.id   AF-A0A2J8V1Y1-F1
#
_cell.length_a   1.000
_cell.length_b   1.000
_cell.length_c   1.000
_cell.angle_alpha   90.00
_cell.angle_beta   90.00
_cell.angle_gamma   90.00
#
_symmetry.space_group_name_H-M   'P 1'
#
loop_
_entity.id
_entity.type
_entity.pdbx_description
1 polymer ?
#
loop_
_entity_poly.entity_id
_entity_poly.type
_entity_poly.pdbx_seq_one_letter_code
_entity_poly.pdbx_strand_id
1 'polypeptide(L)'
;MLPAATEVQKDHAGSCGEGNLKGKKLEEGRLDTKYRAMLRLQEQKDMAWKWMPLLLLLVWVATMCSAQDRTDLLNVCMDAKHHKTKPGPEDKLHDQCSPWKKNACCTASTSQELHKDTSRLYNFNWDHCGKMEPACKRHFIQDTCLYE
;
A
#
# COMPACT_ATOMS: atom_id res chain seq x y z
N MET A 1 58.25 23.99 -18.91
CA MET A 1 58.59 24.18 -20.33
C MET A 1 57.72 23.19 -21.12
N LEU A 2 57.03 23.52 -22.23
CA LEU A 2 57.47 24.16 -23.51
C LEU A 2 58.49 23.29 -24.26
N PRO A 3 58.47 23.16 -25.62
CA PRO A 3 57.80 24.02 -26.64
C PRO A 3 56.89 23.24 -27.66
N ALA A 4 56.15 23.88 -28.59
CA ALA A 4 56.38 24.13 -30.06
C ALA A 4 56.75 22.91 -30.96
N ALA A 5 56.37 22.74 -32.26
CA ALA A 5 55.95 23.61 -33.40
C ALA A 5 57.12 24.36 -34.11
N THR A 6 57.12 24.71 -35.41
CA THR A 6 56.10 24.78 -36.52
C THR A 6 56.46 23.85 -37.74
N GLU A 7 56.27 24.02 -39.07
CA GLU A 7 55.80 25.09 -40.02
C GLU A 7 55.26 24.51 -41.39
N VAL A 8 55.19 25.28 -42.50
CA VAL A 8 54.39 25.00 -43.74
C VAL A 8 55.07 25.42 -45.08
N GLN A 9 54.89 24.65 -46.18
CA GLN A 9 55.31 24.83 -47.61
C GLN A 9 54.45 23.89 -48.52
N LYS A 10 54.31 23.88 -49.87
CA LYS A 10 54.45 24.75 -51.10
C LYS A 10 53.82 23.93 -52.31
N ASP A 11 53.65 24.29 -53.61
CA ASP A 11 53.74 25.48 -54.50
C ASP A 11 52.86 25.20 -55.79
N HIS A 12 52.79 26.13 -56.78
CA HIS A 12 52.19 26.09 -58.13
C HIS A 12 50.67 25.75 -58.29
N ALA A 13 49.99 26.45 -59.22
CA ALA A 13 48.53 26.38 -59.38
C ALA A 13 48.05 26.39 -60.84
N GLY A 14 47.00 25.61 -61.14
CA GLY A 14 46.36 25.50 -62.45
C GLY A 14 44.92 24.97 -62.35
N SER A 15 44.13 25.12 -63.41
CA SER A 15 42.68 24.82 -63.42
C SER A 15 42.38 23.34 -63.13
N CYS A 16 41.31 23.07 -62.36
CA CYS A 16 40.87 21.72 -62.00
C CYS A 16 39.34 21.58 -62.11
N GLY A 17 38.87 20.42 -62.57
CA GLY A 17 37.53 20.27 -63.16
C GLY A 17 36.38 20.00 -62.17
N GLU A 18 35.15 20.27 -62.63
CA GLU A 18 33.91 19.94 -61.92
C GLU A 18 33.66 18.42 -61.89
N GLY A 19 34.20 17.74 -60.88
CA GLY A 19 34.06 16.29 -60.71
C GLY A 19 33.83 15.85 -59.26
N ASN A 20 32.62 15.40 -58.96
CA ASN A 20 32.26 14.60 -57.77
C ASN A 20 32.63 15.15 -56.37
N LEU A 21 32.42 16.45 -56.10
CA LEU A 21 32.31 16.94 -54.71
C LEU A 21 30.96 16.58 -54.06
N LYS A 22 29.88 16.51 -54.84
CA LYS A 22 28.52 16.23 -54.35
C LYS A 22 28.39 14.83 -53.71
N GLY A 23 29.02 13.81 -54.30
CA GLY A 23 28.96 12.44 -53.77
C GLY A 23 29.64 12.29 -52.41
N LYS A 24 30.86 12.84 -52.24
CA LYS A 24 31.57 12.79 -50.96
C LYS A 24 30.80 13.48 -49.84
N LYS A 25 30.26 14.68 -50.08
CA LYS A 25 29.49 15.43 -49.05
C LYS A 25 28.17 14.74 -48.66
N LEU A 26 27.57 13.96 -49.57
CA LEU A 26 26.40 13.14 -49.28
C LEU A 26 26.73 11.90 -48.43
N GLU A 27 27.84 11.21 -48.73
CA GLU A 27 28.32 10.09 -47.91
C GLU A 27 28.79 10.54 -46.51
N GLU A 28 29.52 11.66 -46.44
CA GLU A 28 29.99 12.26 -45.18
C GLU A 28 28.82 12.67 -44.28
N GLY A 29 27.81 13.37 -44.84
CA GLY A 29 26.58 13.71 -44.12
C GLY A 29 25.72 12.48 -43.73
N ARG A 30 25.71 11.43 -44.55
CA ARG A 30 25.05 10.15 -44.24
C ARG A 30 25.76 9.39 -43.11
N LEU A 31 27.09 9.41 -43.09
CA LEU A 31 27.91 8.78 -42.06
C LEU A 31 27.77 9.52 -40.72
N ASP A 32 27.89 10.85 -40.73
CA ASP A 32 27.59 11.72 -39.60
C ASP A 32 26.16 11.47 -39.05
N THR A 33 25.14 11.41 -39.92
CA THR A 33 23.76 11.09 -39.51
C THR A 33 23.68 9.72 -38.82
N LYS A 34 24.40 8.70 -39.31
CA LYS A 34 24.50 7.38 -38.64
C LYS A 34 25.19 7.49 -37.27
N TYR A 35 26.28 8.24 -37.15
CA TYR A 35 26.95 8.44 -35.85
C TYR A 35 26.06 9.19 -34.85
N ARG A 36 25.34 10.25 -35.26
CA ARG A 36 24.35 10.94 -34.41
C ARG A 36 23.13 10.07 -34.05
N ALA A 37 22.81 9.06 -34.86
CA ALA A 37 21.79 8.08 -34.53
C ALA A 37 22.31 7.04 -33.52
N MET A 38 23.52 6.52 -33.72
CA MET A 38 24.16 5.59 -32.78
C MET A 38 24.42 6.23 -31.41
N LEU A 39 24.89 7.49 -31.36
CA LEU A 39 25.07 8.23 -30.11
C LEU A 39 23.75 8.36 -29.33
N ARG A 40 22.65 8.76 -30.00
CA ARG A 40 21.33 8.85 -29.34
C ARG A 40 20.78 7.49 -28.92
N LEU A 41 21.09 6.41 -29.63
CA LEU A 41 20.75 5.03 -29.20
C LEU A 41 21.61 4.55 -28.02
N GLN A 42 22.86 5.03 -27.92
CA GLN A 42 23.74 4.79 -26.78
C GLN A 42 23.21 5.53 -25.55
N GLU A 43 22.95 6.84 -25.65
CA GLU A 43 22.36 7.64 -24.57
C GLU A 43 21.02 7.08 -24.07
N GLN A 44 20.15 6.60 -24.98
CA GLN A 44 18.90 5.92 -24.63
C GLN A 44 19.14 4.65 -23.80
N LYS A 45 20.14 3.83 -24.16
CA LYS A 45 20.51 2.62 -23.42
C LYS A 45 21.17 2.94 -22.08
N ASP A 46 22.08 3.92 -22.04
CA ASP A 46 22.80 4.31 -20.83
C ASP A 46 21.85 4.93 -19.81
N MET A 47 20.88 5.74 -20.27
CA MET A 47 19.78 6.22 -19.43
C MET A 47 18.91 5.06 -18.94
N ALA A 48 18.45 4.18 -19.82
CA ALA A 48 17.63 3.03 -19.41
C ALA A 48 18.36 2.18 -18.35
N TRP A 49 19.62 1.81 -18.59
CA TRP A 49 20.46 1.03 -17.66
C TRP A 49 20.67 1.73 -16.32
N LYS A 50 20.84 3.06 -16.32
CA LYS A 50 20.97 3.88 -15.10
C LYS A 50 19.67 3.95 -14.30
N TRP A 51 18.51 3.94 -14.95
CA TRP A 51 17.20 3.97 -14.28
C TRP A 51 16.68 2.57 -13.87
N MET A 52 17.12 1.48 -14.52
CA MET A 52 16.76 0.10 -14.15
C MET A 52 16.89 -0.22 -12.64
N PRO A 53 18.03 0.03 -11.96
CA PRO A 53 18.15 -0.27 -10.53
C PRO A 53 17.20 0.55 -9.65
N LEU A 54 16.87 1.79 -10.04
CA LEU A 54 15.88 2.60 -9.31
C LEU A 54 14.46 2.07 -9.52
N LEU A 55 14.11 1.66 -10.73
CA LEU A 55 12.81 1.06 -11.04
C LEU A 55 12.64 -0.28 -10.30
N LEU A 56 13.69 -1.11 -10.25
CA LEU A 56 13.72 -2.35 -9.46
C LEU A 56 13.55 -2.07 -7.95
N LEU A 57 14.22 -1.05 -7.41
CA LEU A 57 14.05 -0.62 -6.01
C LEU A 57 12.61 -0.15 -5.73
N LEU A 58 12.03 0.66 -6.61
CA LEU A 58 10.65 1.16 -6.45
C LEU A 58 9.62 0.01 -6.49
N VAL A 59 9.78 -0.96 -7.40
CA VAL A 59 8.93 -2.16 -7.45
C VAL A 59 9.13 -3.03 -6.21
N TRP A 60 10.36 -3.19 -5.72
CA TRP A 60 10.63 -3.97 -4.51
C TRP A 60 10.00 -3.32 -3.27
N VAL A 61 10.16 -2.00 -3.08
CA VAL A 61 9.52 -1.25 -1.99
C VAL A 61 8.00 -1.34 -2.08
N ALA A 62 7.41 -1.19 -3.27
CA ALA A 62 5.96 -1.36 -3.47
C ALA A 62 5.48 -2.79 -3.14
N THR A 63 6.33 -3.80 -3.34
CA THR A 63 6.03 -5.20 -3.01
C THR A 63 6.15 -5.50 -1.52
N MET A 64 7.09 -4.86 -0.82
CA MET A 64 7.30 -4.99 0.63
C MET A 64 6.28 -4.18 1.44
N CYS A 65 5.75 -3.09 0.89
CA CYS A 65 4.60 -2.36 1.42
C CYS A 65 3.25 -3.02 1.06
N SER A 66 3.19 -4.36 1.06
CA SER A 66 1.91 -5.04 1.11
C SER A 66 1.19 -4.63 2.40
N ALA A 67 -0.11 -4.31 2.31
CA ALA A 67 -0.87 -3.94 3.48
C ALA A 67 -0.90 -5.13 4.45
N GLN A 68 -0.36 -4.94 5.67
CA GLN A 68 -0.36 -5.98 6.70
C GLN A 68 -1.80 -6.46 6.90
N ASP A 69 -2.01 -7.76 6.65
CA ASP A 69 -3.35 -8.35 6.72
C ASP A 69 -3.91 -8.14 8.13
N ARG A 70 -5.15 -7.66 8.20
CA ARG A 70 -5.81 -7.31 9.46
C ARG A 70 -6.67 -8.45 9.99
N THR A 71 -6.48 -9.66 9.48
CA THR A 71 -7.01 -10.93 10.03
C THR A 71 -6.85 -11.06 11.54
N ASP A 72 -5.75 -10.55 12.12
CA ASP A 72 -5.51 -10.55 13.57
C ASP A 72 -6.56 -9.75 14.39
N LEU A 73 -7.37 -8.91 13.73
CA LEU A 73 -8.47 -8.13 14.32
C LEU A 73 -9.85 -8.77 14.05
N LEU A 74 -9.93 -9.87 13.30
CA LEU A 74 -11.18 -10.55 12.92
C LEU A 74 -11.36 -11.82 13.76
N ASN A 75 -12.58 -12.06 14.24
CA ASN A 75 -12.93 -13.22 15.08
C ASN A 75 -12.03 -13.36 16.34
N VAL A 76 -11.73 -12.23 16.97
CA VAL A 76 -11.11 -12.15 18.30
C VAL A 76 -12.12 -11.65 19.33
N CYS A 77 -11.91 -11.99 20.60
CA CYS A 77 -12.58 -11.34 21.72
C CYS A 77 -11.63 -10.34 22.38
N MET A 78 -12.19 -9.31 22.99
CA MET A 78 -11.45 -8.39 23.85
C MET A 78 -11.04 -9.09 25.15
N ASP A 79 -9.84 -8.79 25.65
CA ASP A 79 -9.41 -9.22 26.99
C ASP A 79 -10.07 -8.33 28.05
N ALA A 80 -11.27 -8.72 28.47
CA ALA A 80 -12.12 -8.00 29.41
C ALA A 80 -12.92 -8.97 30.31
N LYS A 81 -13.55 -8.42 31.35
CA LYS A 81 -13.90 -9.14 32.60
C LYS A 81 -14.74 -10.40 32.45
N HIS A 82 -15.67 -10.42 31.49
CA HIS A 82 -16.66 -11.50 31.33
C HIS A 82 -16.63 -12.13 29.92
N HIS A 83 -15.66 -11.73 29.11
CA HIS A 83 -15.39 -12.21 27.76
C HIS A 83 -14.66 -13.57 27.81
N LYS A 84 -14.99 -14.45 26.85
CA LYS A 84 -14.19 -15.64 26.58
C LYS A 84 -12.89 -15.25 25.88
N THR A 85 -11.83 -16.04 26.07
CA THR A 85 -10.53 -15.84 25.41
C THR A 85 -10.60 -15.92 23.87
N LYS A 86 -11.61 -16.59 23.31
CA LYS A 86 -11.87 -16.69 21.87
C LYS A 86 -13.38 -16.78 21.59
N PRO A 87 -13.86 -16.34 20.41
CA PRO A 87 -15.25 -16.53 20.02
C PRO A 87 -15.62 -18.01 19.88
N GLY A 88 -16.90 -18.33 20.10
CA GLY A 88 -17.43 -19.66 19.84
C GLY A 88 -18.96 -19.73 19.99
N PRO A 89 -19.59 -20.83 19.59
CA PRO A 89 -21.05 -21.00 19.68
C PRO A 89 -21.53 -21.06 21.13
N GLU A 90 -22.72 -20.50 21.37
CA GLU A 90 -23.41 -20.38 22.66
C GLU A 90 -24.92 -20.58 22.44
N ASP A 91 -25.39 -21.82 22.28
CA ASP A 91 -26.80 -22.11 21.96
C ASP A 91 -27.83 -21.60 22.98
N LYS A 92 -27.37 -21.11 24.14
CA LYS A 92 -28.16 -20.72 25.30
C LYS A 92 -28.04 -19.22 25.66
N LEU A 93 -27.59 -18.37 24.73
CA LEU A 93 -27.67 -16.91 24.93
C LEU A 93 -29.13 -16.46 25.11
N HIS A 94 -29.35 -15.62 26.11
CA HIS A 94 -30.67 -15.21 26.57
C HIS A 94 -31.25 -14.07 25.73
N ASP A 95 -32.54 -14.20 25.38
CA ASP A 95 -33.40 -13.18 24.75
C ASP A 95 -32.69 -12.32 23.71
N GLN A 96 -32.39 -11.04 24.00
CA GLN A 96 -31.83 -10.10 23.03
C GLN A 96 -30.39 -10.42 22.62
N CYS A 97 -29.65 -11.21 23.40
CA CYS A 97 -28.30 -11.68 23.03
C CYS A 97 -28.33 -12.91 22.10
N SER A 98 -29.51 -13.49 21.82
CA SER A 98 -29.63 -14.67 20.95
C SER A 98 -29.12 -14.54 19.50
N PRO A 99 -29.00 -13.35 18.85
CA PRO A 99 -28.41 -13.24 17.52
C PRO A 99 -26.95 -13.72 17.42
N TRP A 100 -26.15 -13.51 18.47
CA TRP A 100 -24.72 -13.84 18.48
C TRP A 100 -24.43 -15.34 18.66
N LYS A 101 -25.45 -16.17 18.98
CA LYS A 101 -25.30 -17.57 19.43
C LYS A 101 -24.46 -18.50 18.56
N LYS A 102 -24.24 -18.17 17.28
CA LYS A 102 -23.37 -18.97 16.38
C LYS A 102 -21.87 -18.72 16.63
N ASN A 103 -21.50 -17.53 17.09
CA ASN A 103 -20.12 -17.13 17.35
C ASN A 103 -20.11 -15.88 18.26
N ALA A 104 -20.04 -16.09 19.57
CA ALA A 104 -20.14 -15.04 20.59
C ALA A 104 -18.91 -14.99 21.51
N CYS A 105 -18.66 -13.83 22.13
CA CYS A 105 -17.63 -13.63 23.14
C CYS A 105 -18.16 -13.75 24.57
N CYS A 106 -19.42 -13.36 24.83
CA CYS A 106 -20.12 -13.66 26.07
C CYS A 106 -20.39 -15.16 26.31
N THR A 107 -20.80 -15.47 27.54
CA THR A 107 -21.35 -16.77 27.94
C THR A 107 -22.87 -16.71 28.09
N ALA A 108 -23.55 -17.86 28.04
CA ALA A 108 -24.95 -17.99 28.44
C ALA A 108 -25.25 -17.34 29.81
N SER A 109 -24.36 -17.48 30.79
CA SER A 109 -24.46 -16.82 32.10
C SER A 109 -24.38 -15.29 32.01
N THR A 110 -23.42 -14.74 31.26
CA THR A 110 -23.30 -13.29 31.02
C THR A 110 -24.61 -12.74 30.47
N SER A 111 -25.14 -13.37 29.42
CA SER A 111 -26.39 -12.92 28.77
C SER A 111 -27.62 -12.92 29.70
N GLN A 112 -27.66 -13.79 30.70
CA GLN A 112 -28.74 -13.84 31.70
C GLN A 112 -28.58 -12.79 32.80
N GLU A 113 -27.35 -12.44 33.21
CA GLU A 113 -27.13 -11.32 34.15
C GLU A 113 -27.44 -9.96 33.49
N LEU A 114 -27.16 -9.79 32.20
CA LEU A 114 -27.44 -8.56 31.44
C LEU A 114 -28.92 -8.15 31.43
N HIS A 115 -29.85 -9.12 31.45
CA HIS A 115 -31.28 -8.86 31.39
C HIS A 115 -31.92 -8.58 32.78
N LYS A 116 -31.11 -8.51 33.86
CA LYS A 116 -31.59 -8.19 35.22
C LYS A 116 -31.49 -6.69 35.47
N ASP A 117 -32.51 -6.12 36.12
CA ASP A 117 -32.55 -4.68 36.45
C ASP A 117 -31.32 -4.19 37.24
N THR A 118 -30.73 -5.06 38.07
CA THR A 118 -29.45 -4.87 38.77
C THR A 118 -28.42 -5.92 38.34
N SER A 119 -27.95 -5.81 37.10
CA SER A 119 -26.92 -6.71 36.53
C SER A 119 -25.64 -6.74 37.38
N ARG A 120 -25.28 -7.95 37.84
CA ARG A 120 -24.10 -8.18 38.69
C ARG A 120 -22.76 -8.01 37.98
N LEU A 121 -22.77 -7.93 36.64
CA LEU A 121 -21.56 -7.82 35.81
C LEU A 121 -20.83 -6.50 36.04
N TYR A 122 -21.59 -5.42 36.26
CA TYR A 122 -21.08 -4.06 36.48
C TYR A 122 -21.70 -3.33 37.67
N ASN A 123 -22.69 -3.93 38.34
CA ASN A 123 -23.46 -3.31 39.44
C ASN A 123 -24.09 -1.95 39.03
N PHE A 124 -24.45 -1.82 37.75
CA PHE A 124 -25.07 -0.62 37.20
C PHE A 124 -26.58 -0.64 37.44
N ASN A 125 -27.14 0.50 37.81
CA ASN A 125 -28.58 0.67 37.99
C ASN A 125 -29.14 1.49 36.81
N TRP A 126 -29.93 0.85 35.95
CA TRP A 126 -30.64 1.53 34.87
C TRP A 126 -31.65 2.57 35.38
N ASP A 127 -32.20 2.35 36.58
CA ASP A 127 -33.28 3.16 37.16
C ASP A 127 -32.75 4.23 38.15
N HIS A 128 -31.50 4.69 37.98
CA HIS A 128 -30.82 5.61 38.91
C HIS A 128 -31.41 7.03 38.96
N CYS A 129 -32.13 7.45 37.90
CA CYS A 129 -32.91 8.70 37.86
C CYS A 129 -34.42 8.46 38.07
N GLY A 130 -34.80 7.31 38.65
CA GLY A 130 -36.16 6.77 38.59
C GLY A 130 -36.32 5.72 37.49
N LYS A 131 -37.48 5.05 37.46
CA LYS A 131 -37.69 3.87 36.60
C LYS A 131 -37.58 4.21 35.10
N MET A 132 -36.59 3.63 34.44
CA MET A 132 -36.37 3.73 33.00
C MET A 132 -37.48 3.01 32.24
N GLU A 133 -37.92 3.62 31.14
CA GLU A 133 -38.92 3.04 30.25
C GLU A 133 -38.38 1.77 29.55
N PRO A 134 -39.15 0.66 29.45
CA PRO A 134 -38.67 -0.56 28.79
C PRO A 134 -38.23 -0.37 27.33
N ALA A 135 -38.85 0.54 26.56
CA ALA A 135 -38.41 0.83 25.19
C ALA A 135 -37.05 1.54 25.11
N CYS A 136 -36.61 2.17 26.20
CA CYS A 136 -35.25 2.69 26.38
C CYS A 136 -34.32 1.61 26.93
N LYS A 137 -34.70 0.92 28.02
CA LYS A 137 -33.89 -0.12 28.69
C LYS A 137 -33.45 -1.24 27.74
N ARG A 138 -34.30 -1.63 26.78
CA ARG A 138 -33.94 -2.63 25.75
C ARG A 138 -32.71 -2.25 24.92
N HIS A 139 -32.49 -0.96 24.63
CA HIS A 139 -31.37 -0.53 23.79
C HIS A 139 -30.04 -0.62 24.54
N PHE A 140 -30.02 -0.34 25.85
CA PHE A 140 -28.87 -0.60 26.70
C PHE A 140 -28.56 -2.11 26.82
N ILE A 141 -29.59 -2.96 26.87
CA ILE A 141 -29.39 -4.42 26.86
C ILE A 141 -28.81 -4.88 25.50
N GLN A 142 -29.28 -4.34 24.37
CA GLN A 142 -28.73 -4.64 23.04
C GLN A 142 -27.28 -4.16 22.87
N ASP A 143 -26.96 -2.95 23.34
CA ASP A 143 -25.60 -2.40 23.40
C ASP A 143 -24.68 -3.31 24.21
N THR A 144 -25.13 -3.77 25.39
CA THR A 144 -24.31 -4.68 26.21
C THR A 144 -24.23 -6.10 25.62
N CYS A 145 -25.26 -6.60 24.92
CA CYS A 145 -25.17 -7.86 24.14
C CYS A 145 -24.22 -7.76 22.93
N LEU A 146 -23.94 -6.55 22.43
CA LEU A 146 -22.95 -6.31 21.36
C LEU A 146 -21.53 -6.17 21.93
N TYR A 147 -21.40 -5.63 23.14
CA TYR A 147 -20.13 -5.43 23.84
C TYR A 147 -19.55 -6.74 24.39
N GLU A 148 -20.39 -7.65 24.90
CA GLU A 148 -20.02 -8.91 25.59
C GLU A 148 -19.82 -10.12 24.66
#